data_AF-A0A1I7E0M3-F1
#
_entry.id   AF-A0A1I7E0M3-F1
#
_cell.length_a   1.000
_cell.length_b   1.000
_cell.length_c   1.000
_cell.angle_alpha   90.00
_cell.angle_beta   90.00
_cell.angle_gamma   90.00
#
_symmetry.space_group_name_H-M   'P 1'
#
loop_
_entity.id
_entity.type
_entity.pdbx_description
1 polymer ?
#
loop_
_entity_poly.entity_id
_entity_poly.type
_entity_poly.pdbx_seq_one_letter_code
_entity_poly.pdbx_strand_id
1 'polypeptide(L)'
;MCNLVISCLPALGFTNASGLAKLSFLFDNGVSNSFHVYIEREGDFNWFFDNEHIVRTESFPLPQDMSKSVASNIGCLFDNLTDDDNSDELYEIIYQYRERHCFRFGFRGQDVPDVYLASKSGKLEISCEESDIQFNYLIEFEAFYQQLKNALKKYRNLSFPDS
;
A
#
# COMPACT_ATOMS: atom_id res chain seq x y z
N MET A 1 19.96 -2.13 3.31
CA MET A 1 18.78 -3.00 3.49
C MET A 1 17.71 -2.14 4.12
N CYS A 2 16.48 -2.13 3.58
CA CYS A 2 15.40 -1.31 4.14
C CYS A 2 14.84 -1.98 5.41
N ASN A 3 14.68 -1.22 6.48
CA ASN A 3 13.93 -1.64 7.66
C ASN A 3 12.46 -1.25 7.47
N LEU A 4 11.56 -2.23 7.52
CA LEU A 4 10.12 -2.00 7.58
C LEU A 4 9.64 -2.26 9.01
N VAL A 5 8.87 -1.33 9.55
CA VAL A 5 8.08 -1.53 10.77
C VAL A 5 6.62 -1.22 10.50
N ILE A 6 5.76 -2.22 10.63
CA ILE A 6 4.30 -2.05 10.66
C ILE A 6 3.84 -2.13 12.12
N SER A 7 3.19 -1.07 12.59
CA SER A 7 2.68 -1.00 13.96
C SER A 7 1.20 -0.67 13.98
N CYS A 8 0.45 -1.42 14.80
CA CYS A 8 -0.95 -1.15 15.08
C CYS A 8 -1.07 -0.55 16.49
N LEU A 9 -1.67 0.63 16.62
CA LEU A 9 -1.81 1.35 17.88
C LEU A 9 -3.27 1.80 18.08
N PRO A 10 -3.75 1.93 19.33
CA PRO A 10 -5.03 2.58 19.58
C PRO A 10 -5.05 3.98 18.95
N ALA A 11 -6.16 4.37 18.34
CA ALA A 11 -6.35 5.75 17.90
C ALA A 11 -6.61 6.66 19.11
N LEU A 12 -5.53 7.14 19.73
CA LEU A 12 -5.58 8.06 20.86
C LEU A 12 -6.27 9.37 20.44
N GLY A 13 -7.31 9.77 21.18
CA GLY A 13 -8.09 11.00 20.92
C GLY A 13 -9.58 10.78 20.64
N PHE A 14 -10.00 9.54 20.36
CA PHE A 14 -11.41 9.19 20.22
C PHE A 14 -11.88 8.45 21.48
N THR A 15 -12.39 9.18 22.46
CA THR A 15 -12.75 8.65 23.78
C THR A 15 -13.82 7.56 23.76
N ASN A 16 -14.49 7.33 22.63
CA ASN A 16 -15.61 6.38 22.48
C ASN A 16 -15.49 5.43 21.27
N ALA A 17 -14.36 5.38 20.55
CA ALA A 17 -14.22 4.55 19.35
C ALA A 17 -13.55 3.20 19.66
N SER A 18 -14.25 2.31 20.36
CA SER A 18 -13.83 0.90 20.46
C SER A 18 -13.68 0.31 19.06
N GLY A 19 -12.51 -0.23 18.73
CA GLY A 19 -12.23 -0.83 17.42
C GLY A 19 -11.52 0.07 16.41
N LEU A 20 -11.26 1.35 16.72
CA LEU A 20 -10.44 2.20 15.84
C LEU A 20 -8.94 2.05 16.18
N ALA A 21 -8.14 1.64 15.21
CA ALA A 21 -6.69 1.55 15.33
C ALA A 21 -5.97 2.32 14.22
N LYS A 22 -4.76 2.77 14.52
CA LYS A 22 -3.84 3.38 13.55
C LYS A 22 -2.81 2.33 13.13
N LEU A 23 -2.78 1.99 11.86
CA LEU A 23 -1.76 1.17 11.24
C LEU A 23 -0.70 2.08 10.62
N SER A 24 0.50 2.10 11.20
CA SER A 24 1.61 2.94 10.74
C SER A 24 2.65 2.09 10.02
N PHE A 25 3.06 2.54 8.84
CA PHE A 25 4.13 1.96 8.05
C PHE A 25 5.34 2.89 8.13
N LEU A 26 6.46 2.37 8.62
CA LEU A 26 7.73 3.07 8.69
C LEU A 26 8.76 2.34 7.85
N PHE A 27 9.40 3.06 6.94
CA PHE A 27 10.45 2.58 6.06
C PHE A 27 11.72 3.37 6.32
N ASP A 28 12.83 2.69 6.51
CA ASP A 28 14.11 3.33 6.76
C ASP A 28 15.24 2.65 5.98
N ASN A 29 15.90 3.43 5.12
CA ASN A 29 17.13 3.08 4.41
C ASN A 29 18.23 4.15 4.56
N GLY A 30 18.15 4.98 5.61
CA GLY A 30 18.94 6.20 5.78
C GLY A 30 18.10 7.48 5.63
N VAL A 31 16.94 7.37 4.97
CA VAL A 31 15.86 8.38 4.99
C VAL A 31 14.59 7.68 5.47
N SER A 32 14.01 8.20 6.56
CA SER A 32 12.80 7.65 7.14
C SER A 32 11.56 8.19 6.43
N ASN A 33 10.80 7.31 5.79
CA ASN A 33 9.47 7.62 5.26
C ASN A 33 8.41 6.89 6.08
N SER A 34 7.27 7.54 6.29
CA SER A 34 6.16 6.89 6.97
C SER A 34 4.82 7.40 6.48
N PHE A 35 3.85 6.51 6.49
CA PHE A 35 2.45 6.86 6.30
C PHE A 35 1.60 6.01 7.24
N HIS A 36 0.34 6.39 7.40
CA HIS A 36 -0.58 5.66 8.24
C HIS A 36 -1.96 5.56 7.61
N VAL A 37 -2.65 4.49 7.98
CA VAL A 37 -4.06 4.28 7.68
C VAL A 37 -4.78 3.99 8.97
N TYR A 38 -6.06 4.31 9.01
CA TYR A 38 -6.96 3.96 10.09
C TYR A 38 -7.66 2.65 9.76
N ILE A 39 -7.74 1.78 10.75
CA ILE A 39 -8.44 0.51 10.71
C ILE A 39 -9.65 0.67 11.62
N GLU A 40 -10.83 0.59 11.03
CA GLU A 40 -12.10 0.66 11.74
C GLU A 40 -12.67 -0.75 12.00
N ARG A 41 -12.30 -1.69 11.13
CA ARG A 41 -12.82 -3.06 11.12
C ARG A 41 -11.71 -4.02 10.79
N GLU A 42 -11.83 -5.25 11.29
CA GLU A 42 -10.91 -6.32 10.88
C GLU A 42 -10.88 -6.51 9.36
N GLY A 43 -12.03 -6.33 8.70
CA GLY A 43 -12.15 -6.43 7.25
C GLY A 43 -11.26 -5.46 6.46
N ASP A 44 -10.77 -4.38 7.07
CA ASP A 44 -9.87 -3.44 6.38
C ASP A 44 -8.47 -4.07 6.16
N PHE A 45 -8.11 -5.10 6.94
CA PHE A 45 -6.92 -5.92 6.66
C PHE A 45 -7.11 -6.87 5.47
N ASN A 46 -8.35 -7.24 5.14
CA ASN A 46 -8.63 -8.23 4.10
C ASN A 46 -8.07 -7.78 2.75
N TRP A 47 -8.08 -6.48 2.45
CA TRP A 47 -7.50 -5.98 1.20
C TRP A 47 -6.06 -6.46 0.99
N PHE A 48 -5.22 -6.48 2.03
CA PHE A 48 -3.85 -6.98 1.90
C PHE A 48 -3.82 -8.49 1.58
N PHE A 49 -4.64 -9.27 2.28
CA PHE A 49 -4.60 -10.73 2.17
C PHE A 49 -5.30 -11.24 0.91
N ASP A 50 -6.41 -10.60 0.52
CA ASP A 50 -7.16 -10.90 -0.70
C ASP A 50 -6.33 -10.58 -1.95
N ASN A 51 -5.49 -9.53 -1.89
CA ASN A 51 -4.60 -9.15 -2.99
C ASN A 51 -3.20 -9.77 -2.91
N GLU A 52 -2.85 -10.55 -1.87
CA GLU A 52 -1.47 -11.05 -1.68
C GLU A 52 -0.95 -11.81 -2.91
N HIS A 53 -1.75 -12.75 -3.41
CA HIS A 53 -1.40 -13.55 -4.59
C HIS A 53 -1.18 -12.64 -5.81
N ILE A 54 -2.10 -11.70 -6.03
CA ILE A 54 -2.08 -10.78 -7.16
C ILE A 54 -0.84 -9.89 -7.11
N VAL A 55 -0.58 -9.23 -5.97
CA VAL A 55 0.60 -8.38 -5.77
C VAL A 55 1.89 -9.15 -6.04
N ARG A 56 1.94 -10.45 -5.73
CA ARG A 56 3.12 -11.31 -5.96
C ARG A 56 3.29 -11.72 -7.42
N THR A 57 2.21 -11.94 -8.16
CA THR A 57 2.26 -12.56 -9.49
C THR A 57 1.95 -11.63 -10.66
N GLU A 58 1.12 -10.62 -10.44
CA GLU A 58 0.69 -9.69 -11.49
C GLU A 58 1.85 -8.77 -11.88
N SER A 59 2.16 -8.75 -13.18
CA SER A 59 3.13 -7.83 -13.75
C SER A 59 2.45 -6.51 -14.07
N PHE A 60 3.24 -5.43 -14.12
CA PHE A 60 2.74 -4.14 -14.60
C PHE A 60 2.17 -4.31 -16.02
N PRO A 61 0.96 -3.80 -16.31
CA PRO A 61 0.21 -4.19 -17.50
C PRO A 61 0.68 -3.51 -18.80
N LEU A 62 1.67 -2.63 -18.73
CA LEU A 62 2.13 -1.81 -19.86
C LEU A 62 3.65 -1.83 -19.98
N PRO A 63 4.22 -1.40 -21.13
CA PRO A 63 5.66 -1.22 -21.28
C PRO A 63 6.20 -0.31 -20.16
N GLN A 64 7.11 -0.85 -19.35
CA GLN A 64 7.68 -0.16 -18.20
C GLN A 64 9.18 0.05 -18.37
N ASP A 65 9.66 1.16 -17.82
CA ASP A 65 11.07 1.32 -17.53
C ASP A 65 11.40 0.51 -16.26
N MET A 66 12.10 -0.61 -16.44
CA MET A 66 12.48 -1.50 -15.34
C MET A 66 13.39 -0.82 -14.30
N SER A 67 14.02 0.32 -14.65
CA SER A 67 14.81 1.12 -13.72
C SER A 67 13.95 1.98 -12.79
N LYS A 68 12.69 2.27 -13.16
CA LYS A 68 11.74 3.07 -12.39
C LYS A 68 10.88 2.22 -11.46
N SER A 69 10.36 2.84 -10.40
CA SER A 69 9.34 2.22 -9.55
C SER A 69 8.01 2.07 -10.31
N VAL A 70 7.12 1.20 -9.82
CA VAL A 70 5.74 1.12 -10.32
C VAL A 70 5.03 2.46 -10.14
N ALA A 71 5.21 3.11 -8.98
CA ALA A 71 4.66 4.45 -8.75
C ALA A 71 5.12 5.46 -9.81
N SER A 72 6.42 5.47 -10.14
CA SER A 72 6.99 6.37 -11.15
C SER A 72 6.53 6.03 -12.57
N ASN A 73 6.41 4.74 -12.91
CA ASN A 73 5.84 4.32 -14.20
C ASN A 73 4.38 4.75 -14.35
N ILE A 74 3.57 4.65 -13.30
CA ILE A 74 2.17 5.12 -13.29
C ILE A 74 2.11 6.65 -13.42
N GLY A 75 2.92 7.39 -12.66
CA GLY A 75 2.97 8.85 -12.77
C GLY A 75 3.38 9.32 -14.17
N CYS A 76 4.46 8.75 -14.71
CA CYS A 76 4.91 9.03 -16.07
C CYS A 76 3.83 8.71 -17.12
N LEU A 77 3.03 7.66 -16.90
CA LEU A 77 1.95 7.33 -17.81
C LEU A 77 0.88 8.42 -17.82
N PHE A 78 0.41 8.85 -16.66
CA PHE A 78 -0.58 9.93 -16.56
C PHE A 78 -0.07 11.25 -17.14
N ASP A 79 1.21 11.58 -16.95
CA ASP A 79 1.81 12.79 -17.51
C ASP A 79 1.88 12.79 -19.05
N ASN A 80 1.88 11.60 -19.67
CA ASN A 80 2.03 11.43 -21.12
C ASN A 80 0.75 11.02 -21.84
N LEU A 81 -0.35 10.75 -21.10
CA LEU A 81 -1.65 10.48 -21.71
C LEU A 81 -2.20 11.76 -22.34
N THR A 82 -2.70 11.63 -23.56
CA THR A 82 -3.38 12.69 -24.33
C THR A 82 -4.84 12.30 -24.51
N ASP A 83 -5.73 13.27 -24.78
CA ASP A 83 -7.19 13.07 -24.91
C ASP A 83 -7.63 12.31 -26.20
N ASP A 84 -6.85 11.32 -26.65
CA ASP A 84 -7.14 10.51 -27.83
C ASP A 84 -8.01 9.29 -27.48
N ASP A 85 -8.77 8.75 -28.44
CA ASP A 85 -9.72 7.63 -28.25
C ASP A 85 -9.11 6.34 -27.64
N ASN A 86 -7.78 6.15 -27.72
CA ASN A 86 -7.08 5.02 -27.09
C ASN A 86 -6.76 5.25 -25.60
N SER A 87 -6.98 6.46 -25.08
CA SER A 87 -6.70 6.80 -23.69
C SER A 87 -7.66 6.10 -22.73
N ASP A 88 -8.95 5.96 -23.08
CA ASP A 88 -9.97 5.32 -22.24
C ASP A 88 -9.64 3.86 -21.88
N GLU A 89 -9.17 3.06 -22.85
CA GLU A 89 -8.78 1.67 -22.60
C GLU A 89 -7.54 1.59 -21.67
N LEU A 90 -6.57 2.49 -21.88
CA LEU A 90 -5.39 2.57 -21.03
C LEU A 90 -5.74 3.03 -19.61
N TYR A 91 -6.66 3.99 -19.47
CA TYR A 91 -7.18 4.43 -18.19
C TYR A 91 -7.84 3.28 -17.44
N GLU A 92 -8.66 2.47 -18.11
CA GLU A 92 -9.33 1.31 -17.49
C GLU A 92 -8.32 0.25 -17.05
N ILE A 93 -7.35 -0.10 -17.89
CA ILE A 93 -6.30 -1.08 -17.56
C ILE A 93 -5.51 -0.63 -16.33
N ILE A 94 -5.09 0.63 -16.29
CA ILE A 94 -4.33 1.17 -15.17
C ILE A 94 -5.20 1.30 -13.93
N TYR A 95 -6.46 1.72 -14.07
CA TYR A 95 -7.40 1.80 -12.97
C TYR A 95 -7.56 0.43 -12.30
N GLN A 96 -7.82 -0.63 -13.07
CA GLN A 96 -7.95 -1.99 -12.56
C GLN A 96 -6.67 -2.47 -11.84
N TYR A 97 -5.50 -2.18 -12.41
CA TYR A 97 -4.23 -2.48 -11.75
C TYR A 97 -4.11 -1.75 -10.40
N ARG A 98 -4.44 -0.45 -10.35
CA ARG A 98 -4.39 0.35 -9.12
C ARG A 98 -5.34 -0.19 -8.05
N GLU A 99 -6.51 -0.71 -8.39
CA GLU A 99 -7.45 -1.28 -7.40
C GLU A 99 -6.83 -2.41 -6.57
N ARG A 100 -5.92 -3.19 -7.15
CA ARG A 100 -5.30 -4.37 -6.54
C ARG A 100 -3.92 -4.09 -5.95
N HIS A 101 -3.28 -3.01 -6.39
CA HIS A 101 -1.90 -2.70 -6.05
C HIS A 101 -1.73 -1.42 -5.23
N CYS A 102 -2.73 -0.54 -5.12
CA CYS A 102 -2.61 0.77 -4.48
C CYS A 102 -3.36 0.86 -3.14
N PHE A 103 -2.66 1.31 -2.09
CA PHE A 103 -3.23 1.48 -0.75
C PHE A 103 -4.47 2.37 -0.72
N ARG A 104 -4.49 3.47 -1.48
CA ARG A 104 -5.64 4.38 -1.53
C ARG A 104 -6.94 3.68 -1.94
N PHE A 105 -6.84 2.59 -2.70
CA PHE A 105 -7.98 1.75 -3.08
C PHE A 105 -8.40 0.76 -2.00
N GLY A 106 -7.46 0.26 -1.19
CA GLY A 106 -7.78 -0.54 -0.02
C GLY A 106 -8.41 0.26 1.13
N PHE A 107 -8.06 1.54 1.23
CA PHE A 107 -8.47 2.45 2.31
C PHE A 107 -9.25 3.67 1.79
N ARG A 108 -10.25 3.41 0.95
CA ARG A 108 -11.09 4.48 0.35
C ARG A 108 -11.68 5.39 1.43
N GLY A 109 -11.65 6.69 1.18
CA GLY A 109 -12.17 7.71 2.10
C GLY A 109 -11.16 8.21 3.14
N GLN A 110 -9.93 7.68 3.13
CA GLN A 110 -8.84 8.16 3.98
C GLN A 110 -7.82 8.98 3.18
N ASP A 111 -7.19 9.94 3.84
CA ASP A 111 -6.10 10.75 3.28
C ASP A 111 -4.79 9.94 3.29
N VAL A 112 -4.65 9.07 2.29
CA VAL A 112 -3.53 8.15 2.14
C VAL A 112 -2.84 8.45 0.81
N PRO A 113 -1.49 8.55 0.77
CA PRO A 113 -0.78 8.73 -0.49
C PRO A 113 -0.97 7.52 -1.42
N ASP A 114 -0.76 7.71 -2.72
CA ASP A 114 -0.74 6.63 -3.71
C ASP A 114 0.52 5.76 -3.51
N VAL A 115 0.43 4.87 -2.52
CA VAL A 115 1.46 3.86 -2.22
C VAL A 115 1.12 2.57 -2.95
N TYR A 116 2.06 2.07 -3.75
CA TYR A 116 1.91 0.88 -4.57
C TYR A 116 2.67 -0.30 -3.97
N LEU A 117 2.05 -1.47 -4.04
CA LEU A 117 2.65 -2.78 -3.76
C LEU A 117 2.80 -3.53 -5.08
N ALA A 118 4.00 -3.98 -5.44
CA ALA A 118 4.19 -4.75 -6.66
C ALA A 118 5.34 -5.75 -6.55
N SER A 119 5.31 -6.80 -7.38
CA SER A 119 6.42 -7.73 -7.50
C SER A 119 7.51 -7.15 -8.39
N LYS A 120 8.73 -7.06 -7.87
CA LYS A 120 9.91 -6.62 -8.64
C LYS A 120 11.14 -7.43 -8.28
N SER A 121 11.72 -8.09 -9.28
CA SER A 121 12.91 -8.93 -9.11
C SER A 121 12.76 -9.98 -8.00
N GLY A 122 11.55 -10.54 -7.84
CA GLY A 122 11.22 -11.52 -6.81
C GLY A 122 11.00 -10.95 -5.40
N LYS A 123 11.02 -9.63 -5.24
CA LYS A 123 10.77 -8.93 -3.97
C LYS A 123 9.51 -8.07 -4.05
N LEU A 124 9.01 -7.67 -2.89
CA LEU A 124 7.94 -6.70 -2.80
C LEU A 124 8.53 -5.29 -2.94
N GLU A 125 8.16 -4.62 -4.02
CA GLU A 125 8.30 -3.18 -4.16
C GLU A 125 7.20 -2.48 -3.38
N ILE A 126 7.59 -1.48 -2.60
CA ILE A 126 6.70 -0.52 -1.97
C ILE A 126 7.15 0.87 -2.40
N SER A 127 6.35 1.53 -3.22
CA SER A 127 6.74 2.79 -3.85
C SER A 127 5.63 3.84 -3.83
N CYS A 128 6.03 5.10 -3.76
CA CYS A 128 5.15 6.27 -3.82
C CYS A 128 5.85 7.35 -4.64
N GLU A 129 5.08 8.02 -5.49
CA GLU A 129 5.53 9.11 -6.36
C GLU A 129 4.46 10.20 -6.35
N GLU A 130 4.46 11.03 -5.32
CA GLU A 130 3.65 12.24 -5.21
C GLU A 130 4.56 13.47 -5.11
N SER A 131 4.01 14.69 -5.25
CA SER A 131 4.80 15.93 -5.35
C SER A 131 5.77 16.15 -4.18
N ASP A 132 5.36 15.78 -2.96
CA ASP A 132 6.14 16.00 -1.73
C ASP A 132 6.66 14.69 -1.10
N ILE A 133 6.24 13.53 -1.62
CA ILE A 133 6.53 12.21 -1.05
C ILE A 133 6.99 11.28 -2.16
N GLN A 134 8.28 10.95 -2.13
CA GLN A 134 8.87 10.02 -3.08
C GLN A 134 9.70 8.98 -2.36
N PHE A 135 9.37 7.71 -2.58
CA PHE A 135 10.17 6.61 -2.07
C PHE A 135 9.98 5.35 -2.89
N ASN A 136 10.98 4.48 -2.83
CA ASN A 136 10.95 3.15 -3.41
C ASN A 136 11.77 2.20 -2.53
N TYR A 137 11.10 1.20 -1.96
CA TYR A 137 11.71 0.20 -1.10
C TYR A 137 11.49 -1.20 -1.67
N LEU A 138 12.54 -2.02 -1.63
CA LEU A 138 12.45 -3.45 -1.93
C LEU A 138 12.62 -4.25 -0.64
N ILE A 139 11.62 -5.05 -0.30
CA ILE A 139 11.61 -5.90 0.88
C ILE A 139 11.15 -7.32 0.56
N GLU A 140 11.42 -8.26 1.45
CA GLU A 140 10.91 -9.63 1.31
C GLU A 140 9.40 -9.64 1.55
N PHE A 141 8.66 -10.32 0.67
CA PHE A 141 7.21 -10.47 0.80
C PHE A 141 6.84 -11.03 2.17
N GLU A 142 7.53 -12.10 2.59
CA GLU A 142 7.28 -12.80 3.85
C GLU A 142 7.46 -11.85 5.04
N ALA A 143 8.46 -10.97 5.01
CA ALA A 143 8.67 -10.00 6.08
C ALA A 143 7.50 -9.02 6.19
N PHE A 144 6.97 -8.54 5.06
CA PHE A 144 5.80 -7.65 5.02
C PHE A 144 4.54 -8.32 5.58
N TYR A 145 4.17 -9.49 5.04
CA TYR A 145 2.94 -10.17 5.43
C TYR A 145 2.98 -10.74 6.86
N GLN A 146 4.16 -11.11 7.38
CA GLN A 146 4.29 -11.48 8.80
C GLN A 146 4.05 -10.29 9.72
N GLN A 147 4.55 -9.10 9.35
CA GLN A 147 4.28 -7.88 10.12
C GLN A 147 2.80 -7.48 10.07
N LEU A 148 2.14 -7.60 8.91
CA LEU A 148 0.69 -7.41 8.80
C LEU A 148 -0.10 -8.39 9.69
N LYS A 149 0.26 -9.68 9.70
CA LYS A 149 -0.37 -10.68 10.58
C LYS A 149 -0.19 -10.34 12.06
N ASN A 150 0.97 -9.83 12.45
CA ASN A 150 1.21 -9.36 13.82
C ASN A 150 0.39 -8.10 14.15
N ALA A 151 0.26 -7.18 13.21
CA ALA A 151 -0.59 -6.00 13.35
C ALA A 151 -2.08 -6.37 13.50
N LEU A 152 -2.57 -7.35 12.73
CA LEU A 152 -3.92 -7.89 12.85
C LEU A 152 -4.16 -8.53 14.22
N LYS A 153 -3.24 -9.38 14.70
CA LYS A 153 -3.32 -9.94 16.06
C LYS A 153 -3.42 -8.85 17.12
N LYS A 154 -2.60 -7.80 16.99
CA LYS A 154 -2.63 -6.66 17.90
C LYS A 154 -3.95 -5.90 17.82
N TYR A 155 -4.48 -5.67 16.62
CA TYR A 155 -5.80 -5.07 16.41
C TYR A 155 -6.91 -5.86 17.12
N ARG A 156 -6.93 -7.18 16.97
CA ARG A 156 -7.91 -8.05 17.64
C ARG A 156 -7.83 -7.92 19.16
N ASN A 157 -6.63 -7.93 19.73
CA ASN A 157 -6.43 -7.74 21.17
C ASN A 157 -6.86 -6.34 21.65
N LEU A 158 -6.72 -5.31 20.81
CA LEU A 158 -7.17 -3.95 21.14
C LEU A 158 -8.70 -3.83 21.07
N SER A 159 -9.34 -4.54 20.13
CA SER A 159 -10.77 -4.45 19.87
C SER A 159 -11.59 -5.37 20.78
N PHE A 160 -10.99 -6.47 21.24
CA PHE A 160 -11.61 -7.48 22.09
C PHE A 160 -10.66 -7.87 23.24
N PRO A 161 -10.45 -6.98 24.22
CA PRO A 161 -9.42 -7.20 25.24
C PRO A 161 -9.63 -8.43 26.14
N ASP A 162 -10.81 -9.06 26.18
CA ASP A 162 -11.13 -10.17 27.10
C ASP A 162 -12.20 -11.16 26.56
N SER A 163 -12.05 -11.69 25.34
CA SER A 163 -12.84 -12.86 24.89
C SER A 163 -12.10 -14.18 25.12
#